data_AF-A0AAN6ETL4-F1
#
_entry.id   AF-A0AAN6ETL4-F1
#
_cell.length_a   1.000
_cell.length_b   1.000
_cell.length_c   1.000
_cell.angle_alpha   90.00
_cell.angle_beta   90.00
_cell.angle_gamma   90.00
#
_symmetry.space_group_name_H-M   'P 1'
#
loop_
_entity.id
_entity.type
_entity.pdbx_description
1 polymer ?
#
loop_
_entity_poly.entity_id
_entity_poly.type
_entity_poly.pdbx_seq_one_letter_code
_entity_poly.pdbx_strand_id
1 'polypeptide(L)'
;MSDPFLYSYPSPLEGYENLPPLPNELNDDGKSFKNPDNGGVLSKSYQRFTSGITNGRRAGFDVHIYYHTNSAEQTQYAKALWERIRREFPELR
;
A
#
# COMPACT_ATOMS: atom_id res chain seq x y z
N MET A 1 7.54 -8.39 27.82
CA MET A 1 6.95 -8.27 26.46
C MET A 1 5.50 -7.83 26.66
N SER A 2 5.08 -6.73 26.05
CA SER A 2 3.66 -6.33 26.06
C SER A 2 2.86 -7.28 25.17
N ASP A 3 1.70 -7.74 25.65
CA ASP A 3 0.80 -8.58 24.86
C ASP A 3 0.23 -7.77 23.67
N PRO A 4 0.49 -8.16 22.40
CA PRO A 4 -0.01 -7.46 21.23
C PRO A 4 -1.55 -7.39 21.16
N PHE A 5 -2.25 -8.32 21.82
CA PHE A 5 -3.71 -8.37 21.82
C PHE A 5 -4.36 -7.30 22.73
N LEU A 6 -3.58 -6.60 23.54
CA LEU A 6 -4.08 -5.52 24.40
C LEU A 6 -4.22 -4.18 23.67
N TYR A 7 -3.72 -4.06 22.44
CA TYR A 7 -3.79 -2.83 21.66
C TYR A 7 -5.02 -2.83 20.75
N SER A 8 -5.82 -1.78 20.87
CA SER A 8 -6.83 -1.44 19.87
C SER A 8 -6.24 -0.44 18.87
N TYR A 9 -6.54 -0.64 17.60
CA TYR A 9 -6.13 0.22 16.51
C TYR A 9 -7.36 0.57 15.65
N PRO A 10 -7.38 1.77 15.06
CA PRO A 10 -8.47 2.14 14.16
C PRO A 10 -8.44 1.30 12.89
N SER A 11 -9.55 1.34 12.15
CA SER A 11 -9.61 0.77 10.80
C SER A 11 -8.53 1.40 9.91
N PRO A 12 -7.83 0.63 9.06
CA PRO A 12 -6.90 1.21 8.08
C PRO A 12 -7.58 2.20 7.14
N LEU A 13 -8.89 2.01 6.89
CA LEU A 13 -9.70 2.85 6.02
C LEU A 13 -10.37 4.02 6.75
N GLU A 14 -10.02 4.29 8.01
CA GLU A 14 -10.50 5.49 8.70
C GLU A 14 -10.17 6.74 7.87
N GLY A 15 -11.19 7.50 7.48
CA GLY A 15 -11.08 8.69 6.62
C GLY A 15 -11.16 8.42 5.10
N TYR A 16 -11.29 7.16 4.68
CA TYR A 16 -11.36 6.73 3.27
C TYR A 16 -12.68 6.01 2.92
N GLU A 17 -13.67 5.99 3.82
CA GLU A 17 -14.85 5.12 3.77
C GLU A 17 -15.78 5.38 2.59
N ASN A 18 -15.83 6.61 2.09
CA ASN A 18 -16.78 7.05 1.05
C ASN A 18 -16.12 7.27 -0.32
N LEU A 19 -14.90 6.77 -0.51
CA LEU A 19 -14.20 6.92 -1.78
C LEU A 19 -14.66 5.89 -2.81
N PRO A 20 -14.56 6.21 -4.10
CA PRO A 20 -14.86 5.26 -5.16
C PRO A 20 -13.95 4.02 -5.05
N PRO A 21 -14.41 2.86 -5.54
CA PRO A 21 -13.61 1.64 -5.56
C PRO A 21 -12.32 1.85 -6.35
N LEU A 22 -11.24 1.22 -5.90
CA LEU A 22 -9.97 1.27 -6.61
C LEU A 22 -10.06 0.57 -7.98
N PRO A 23 -9.36 1.10 -9.00
CA PRO A 23 -9.34 0.48 -10.32
C PRO A 23 -8.59 -0.85 -10.28
N ASN A 24 -8.96 -1.76 -11.18
CA ASN A 24 -8.30 -3.06 -11.40
C ASN A 24 -7.39 -3.07 -12.64
N GLU A 25 -7.19 -1.90 -13.25
CA GLU A 25 -6.30 -1.75 -14.41
C GLU A 25 -4.84 -1.94 -13.98
N LEU A 26 -4.07 -2.63 -14.82
CA LEU A 26 -2.64 -2.87 -14.60
C LEU A 26 -1.79 -1.81 -15.30
N ASN A 27 -0.60 -1.55 -14.76
CA ASN A 27 0.43 -0.77 -15.45
C ASN A 27 1.03 -1.55 -16.63
N ASP A 28 1.86 -0.88 -17.44
CA ASP A 28 2.54 -1.46 -18.62
C ASP A 28 3.50 -2.61 -18.29
N ASP A 29 3.79 -2.85 -17.01
CA ASP A 29 4.54 -4.02 -16.56
C ASP A 29 3.70 -5.31 -16.50
N GLY A 30 2.38 -5.20 -16.63
CA GLY A 30 1.41 -6.30 -16.58
C GLY A 30 1.25 -6.95 -15.20
N LYS A 31 1.75 -6.32 -14.13
CA LYS A 31 1.75 -6.89 -12.77
C LYS A 31 1.23 -5.93 -11.72
N SER A 32 1.63 -4.66 -11.78
CA SER A 32 1.24 -3.67 -10.78
C SER A 32 -0.09 -3.04 -11.13
N PHE A 33 -0.88 -2.70 -10.11
CA PHE A 33 -2.14 -1.98 -10.34
C PHE A 33 -1.88 -0.48 -10.54
N LYS A 34 -2.67 0.16 -11.40
CA LYS A 34 -2.73 1.61 -11.45
C LYS A 34 -3.38 2.12 -10.16
N ASN A 35 -2.72 3.06 -9.49
CA ASN A 35 -3.26 3.70 -8.29
C ASN A 35 -3.86 5.07 -8.67
N PRO A 36 -4.95 5.49 -8.00
CA PRO A 36 -5.52 6.81 -8.23
C PRO A 36 -4.56 7.89 -7.75
N ASP A 37 -4.47 8.99 -8.49
CA ASP A 37 -3.77 10.17 -8.02
C ASP A 37 -4.45 10.71 -6.76
N ASN A 38 -3.66 11.05 -5.75
CA ASN A 38 -4.13 11.62 -4.49
C ASN A 38 -3.97 13.15 -4.44
N GLY A 39 -3.47 13.78 -5.51
CA GLY A 39 -3.25 15.23 -5.59
C GLY A 39 -2.18 15.75 -4.63
N GLY A 40 -1.40 14.85 -4.02
CA GLY A 40 -0.36 15.15 -3.05
C GLY A 40 1.00 15.44 -3.68
N VAL A 41 1.97 15.79 -2.82
CA VAL A 41 3.36 15.95 -3.23
C VAL A 41 4.02 14.58 -3.29
N LEU A 42 4.45 14.17 -4.48
CA LEU A 42 5.14 12.91 -4.70
C LEU A 42 6.51 12.88 -3.99
N SER A 43 6.90 11.71 -3.50
CA SER A 43 8.23 11.52 -2.90
C SER A 43 9.36 11.72 -3.91
N LYS A 44 10.49 12.29 -3.48
CA LYS A 44 11.70 12.39 -4.33
C LYS A 44 12.24 11.01 -4.72
N SER A 45 11.91 9.98 -3.94
CA SER A 45 12.28 8.58 -4.21
C SER A 45 11.80 8.07 -5.57
N TYR A 46 10.76 8.68 -6.15
CA TYR A 46 10.27 8.32 -7.49
C TYR A 46 11.15 8.81 -8.63
N GLN A 47 11.97 9.83 -8.38
CA GLN A 47 12.97 10.30 -9.34
C GLN A 47 14.33 9.64 -9.08
N ARG A 48 14.68 9.48 -7.80
CA ARG A 48 15.95 8.89 -7.38
C ARG A 48 15.87 8.32 -5.96
N PHE A 49 16.40 7.14 -5.79
CA PHE A 49 16.78 6.61 -4.48
C PHE A 49 18.11 7.21 -4.01
N THR A 50 18.38 7.03 -2.72
CA THR A 50 19.69 7.33 -2.13
C THR A 50 20.79 6.47 -2.74
N SER A 51 22.03 6.96 -2.72
CA SER A 51 23.19 6.22 -3.21
C SER A 51 23.28 4.83 -2.58
N GLY A 52 23.54 3.81 -3.40
CA GLY A 52 23.53 2.39 -2.99
C GLY A 52 22.33 1.61 -3.50
N ILE A 53 21.25 2.31 -3.92
CA ILE A 53 20.11 1.70 -4.62
C ILE A 53 20.12 2.19 -6.08
N THR A 54 19.87 1.29 -7.03
CA THR A 54 19.85 1.66 -8.45
C THR A 54 18.55 2.37 -8.81
N ASN A 55 18.65 3.46 -9.58
CA ASN A 55 17.50 4.21 -10.12
C ASN A 55 16.94 3.58 -11.41
N GLY A 56 17.05 2.25 -11.53
CA GLY A 56 16.62 1.52 -12.71
C GLY A 56 15.13 1.21 -12.70
N ARG A 57 14.70 0.29 -13.57
CA ARG A 57 13.29 -0.17 -13.62
C ARG A 57 12.87 -0.98 -12.38
N ARG A 58 13.83 -1.56 -11.65
CA ARG A 58 13.55 -2.35 -10.43
C ARG A 58 13.10 -1.43 -9.29
N ALA A 59 12.14 -1.90 -8.50
CA ALA A 59 11.75 -1.21 -7.29
C ALA A 59 12.93 -1.16 -6.31
N GLY A 60 13.03 -0.06 -5.55
CA GLY A 60 14.04 0.07 -4.49
C GLY A 60 13.70 -0.73 -3.23
N PHE A 61 12.41 -1.04 -3.04
CA PHE A 61 11.88 -1.85 -1.95
C PHE A 61 10.51 -2.42 -2.32
N ASP A 62 10.10 -3.47 -1.62
CA ASP A 62 8.78 -4.08 -1.69
C ASP A 62 8.15 -4.10 -0.30
N VAL A 63 6.82 -4.01 -0.23
CA VAL A 63 6.06 -4.12 1.03
C VAL A 63 5.24 -5.40 0.99
N HIS A 64 5.43 -6.25 2.01
CA HIS A 64 4.71 -7.51 2.13
C HIS A 64 3.81 -7.49 3.38
N ILE A 65 2.50 -7.62 3.17
CA ILE A 65 1.52 -7.72 4.26
C ILE A 65 1.33 -9.19 4.61
N TYR A 66 1.81 -9.61 5.77
CA TYR A 66 1.64 -10.95 6.29
C TYR A 66 0.41 -11.04 7.18
N TYR A 67 -0.42 -12.06 6.95
CA TYR A 67 -1.62 -12.33 7.72
C TYR A 67 -2.00 -13.82 7.63
N HIS A 68 -2.80 -14.29 8.58
CA HIS A 68 -3.38 -15.63 8.52
C HIS A 68 -4.61 -15.63 7.61
N THR A 69 -4.51 -16.30 6.46
CA THR A 69 -5.59 -16.41 5.47
C THR A 69 -6.84 -17.12 5.99
N ASN A 70 -6.71 -17.95 7.01
CA ASN A 70 -7.83 -18.64 7.67
C ASN A 70 -8.56 -17.75 8.70
N SER A 71 -8.02 -16.56 9.00
CA SER A 71 -8.69 -15.57 9.84
C SER A 71 -9.38 -14.53 8.97
N ALA A 72 -10.72 -14.48 9.06
CA ALA A 72 -11.52 -13.50 8.34
C ALA A 72 -11.16 -12.06 8.74
N GLU A 73 -10.92 -11.83 10.03
CA GLU A 73 -10.53 -10.52 10.58
C GLU A 73 -9.20 -10.06 9.98
N GLN A 74 -8.16 -10.90 10.03
CA GLN A 74 -6.85 -10.51 9.50
C GLN A 74 -6.86 -10.36 7.98
N THR A 75 -7.65 -11.16 7.28
CA THR A 75 -7.81 -11.05 5.81
C THR A 75 -8.49 -9.72 5.44
N GLN A 76 -9.54 -9.35 6.18
CA GLN A 76 -10.22 -8.07 5.97
C GLN A 76 -9.30 -6.90 6.28
N TYR A 77 -8.56 -6.98 7.39
CA TYR A 77 -7.60 -5.93 7.77
C TYR A 77 -6.47 -5.78 6.74
N ALA A 78 -5.90 -6.90 6.28
CA ALA A 78 -4.85 -6.88 5.26
C ALA A 78 -5.34 -6.25 3.94
N LYS A 79 -6.58 -6.56 3.53
CA LYS A 79 -7.20 -5.95 2.34
C LYS A 79 -7.42 -4.45 2.53
N ALA A 80 -7.91 -4.04 3.69
CA ALA A 80 -8.11 -2.62 4.04
C ALA A 80 -6.78 -1.85 4.05
N LEU A 81 -5.73 -2.44 4.62
CA LEU A 81 -4.39 -1.85 4.63
C LEU A 81 -3.81 -1.73 3.21
N TRP A 82 -3.94 -2.77 2.39
CA TRP A 82 -3.52 -2.75 0.99
C TRP A 82 -4.24 -1.64 0.20
N GLU A 83 -5.54 -1.47 0.41
CA GLU A 83 -6.31 -0.39 -0.21
C GLU A 83 -5.81 0.99 0.24
N ARG A 84 -5.58 1.20 1.53
CA ARG A 84 -5.03 2.45 2.05
C ARG A 84 -3.67 2.78 1.41
N ILE A 85 -2.77 1.79 1.33
CA ILE A 85 -1.45 1.97 0.69
C ILE A 85 -1.61 2.45 -0.75
N ARG A 86 -2.52 1.86 -1.54
CA ARG A 86 -2.78 2.28 -2.91
C ARG A 86 -3.34 3.70 -3.03
N ARG A 87 -4.08 4.19 -2.02
CA ARG A 87 -4.62 5.55 -1.98
C ARG A 87 -3.58 6.59 -1.54
N GLU A 88 -2.72 6.23 -0.59
CA GLU A 88 -1.72 7.15 -0.03
C GLU A 88 -0.45 7.24 -0.88
N PHE A 89 -0.08 6.16 -1.57
CA PHE A 89 1.15 6.06 -2.34
C PHE A 89 0.83 5.73 -3.80
N PRO A 90 0.35 6.71 -4.59
CA PRO A 90 -0.05 6.51 -5.98
C PRO A 90 1.06 5.96 -6.87
N GLU A 91 2.30 6.06 -6.43
CA GLU A 91 3.47 5.73 -7.23
C GLU A 91 4.06 4.35 -6.88
N LEU A 92 3.55 3.68 -5.84
CA LEU A 92 3.86 2.27 -5.58
C LEU A 92 3.25 1.39 -6.67
N ARG A 93 4.03 0.41 -7.13
CA ARG A 93 3.67 -0.54 -8.18
C ARG A 93 3.57 -1.94 -7.59
#